data_AF-A0A800DMY4-F1
#
_entry.id   AF-A0A800DMY4-F1
#
_cell.length_a   1.000
_cell.length_b   1.000
_cell.length_c   1.000
_cell.angle_alpha   90.00
_cell.angle_beta   90.00
_cell.angle_gamma   90.00
#
_symmetry.space_group_name_H-M   'P 1'
#
loop_
_entity.id
_entity.type
_entity.pdbx_description
1 polymer ?
#
loop_
_entity_poly.entity_id
_entity_poly.type
_entity_poly.pdbx_seq_one_letter_code
_entity_poly.pdbx_strand_id
1 'polypeptide(L)'
;MNSSSLTLIQDFVIEALRQLGATLRQLAPMVYTAAIPSELVRRFFNRYQIAFTFDRDKLIDFPHAEYVTYGSALLNRIIEVLRGQG
;
A
#
# COMPACT_ATOMS: atom_id res chain seq x y z
N MET A 1 19.35 4.00 4.14
CA MET A 1 18.09 4.74 4.33
C MET A 1 17.97 5.08 5.80
N ASN A 2 17.70 6.35 6.14
CA ASN A 2 17.54 6.79 7.52
C ASN A 2 16.20 6.24 8.05
N SER A 3 16.18 5.60 9.23
CA SER A 3 15.00 4.88 9.75
C SER A 3 13.73 5.76 9.83
N SER A 4 13.90 7.08 9.97
CA SER A 4 12.82 8.07 10.03
C SER A 4 12.02 8.22 8.73
N SER A 5 12.62 7.96 7.57
CA SER A 5 11.91 8.08 6.29
C SER A 5 11.06 6.84 6.00
N LEU A 6 11.48 5.67 6.49
CA LEU A 6 10.73 4.42 6.34
C LEU A 6 9.42 4.49 7.15
N THR A 7 9.49 4.97 8.39
CA THR A 7 8.32 5.18 9.25
C THR A 7 7.34 6.15 8.61
N LEU A 8 7.82 7.25 8.00
CA LEU A 8 6.94 8.24 7.38
C LEU A 8 6.15 7.67 6.17
N ILE A 9 6.79 6.89 5.29
CA ILE A 9 6.08 6.26 4.17
C ILE A 9 5.08 5.21 4.68
N GLN A 10 5.50 4.42 5.67
CA GLN A 10 4.65 3.40 6.26
C GLN A 10 3.38 3.99 6.85
N ASP A 11 3.52 5.00 7.70
CA ASP A 11 2.40 5.68 8.34
C ASP A 11 1.49 6.34 7.30
N PHE A 12 2.08 7.02 6.31
CA PHE A 12 1.32 7.65 5.23
C PHE A 12 0.48 6.63 4.44
N VAL A 13 1.06 5.52 4.00
CA VAL A 13 0.37 4.52 3.18
C VAL A 13 -0.74 3.84 3.96
N ILE A 14 -0.48 3.46 5.21
CA ILE A 14 -1.48 2.83 6.08
C ILE A 14 -2.65 3.78 6.33
N GLU A 15 -2.36 5.03 6.68
CA GLU A 15 -3.40 6.01 6.99
C GLU A 15 -4.20 6.41 5.75
N ALA A 16 -3.54 6.65 4.62
CA ALA A 16 -4.21 6.97 3.37
C ALA A 16 -5.15 5.85 2.90
N LEU A 17 -4.73 4.59 2.99
CA LEU A 17 -5.59 3.46 2.64
C LEU A 17 -6.82 3.37 3.56
N ARG A 18 -6.67 3.64 4.86
CA ARG A 18 -7.81 3.71 5.79
C ARG A 18 -8.77 4.85 5.46
N GLN A 19 -8.25 6.03 5.13
CA GLN A 19 -9.06 7.19 4.73
C GLN A 19 -9.83 6.94 3.44
N LEU A 20 -9.25 6.15 2.53
CA LEU A 20 -9.91 5.68 1.31
C LEU A 20 -10.91 4.54 1.56
N GLY A 21 -11.15 4.14 2.81
CA GLY A 21 -12.10 3.09 3.19
C GLY A 21 -11.56 1.67 3.05
N ALA A 22 -10.29 1.48 2.71
CA ALA A 22 -9.71 0.15 2.59
C ALA A 22 -9.58 -0.53 3.95
N THR A 23 -9.93 -1.82 4.01
CA THR A 23 -9.73 -2.63 5.21
C THR A 23 -8.34 -3.24 5.18
N LEU A 24 -7.51 -2.89 6.16
CA LEU A 24 -6.14 -3.40 6.30
C LEU A 24 -6.08 -4.60 7.23
N ARG A 25 -5.37 -5.65 6.80
CA ARG A 25 -4.99 -6.79 7.62
C ARG A 25 -3.49 -6.97 7.58
N GLN A 26 -2.85 -7.06 8.73
CA GLN A 26 -1.44 -7.42 8.83
C GLN A 26 -1.29 -8.95 8.72
N LEU A 27 -0.43 -9.41 7.81
CA LEU A 27 -0.14 -10.84 7.64
C LEU A 27 1.10 -11.26 8.43
N ALA A 28 2.10 -10.38 8.46
CA ALA A 28 3.38 -10.58 9.14
C ALA A 28 3.96 -9.20 9.54
N PRO A 29 5.04 -9.13 10.34
CA PRO A 29 5.75 -7.87 10.56
C PRO A 29 6.10 -7.21 9.23
N MET A 30 5.69 -5.96 9.04
CA MET A 30 5.90 -5.17 7.82
C MET A 30 5.20 -5.69 6.55
N VAL A 31 4.25 -6.64 6.65
CA VAL A 31 3.51 -7.19 5.50
C VAL A 31 2.01 -7.06 5.74
N TYR A 32 1.31 -6.48 4.78
CA TYR A 32 -0.11 -6.14 4.88
C TYR A 32 -0.87 -6.55 3.63
N THR A 33 -2.18 -6.73 3.79
CA THR A 33 -3.14 -6.73 2.70
C THR A 33 -4.17 -5.64 2.90
N ALA A 34 -4.49 -4.89 1.84
CA ALA A 34 -5.61 -3.96 1.78
C ALA A 34 -6.73 -4.55 0.94
N ALA A 35 -7.94 -4.67 1.51
CA ALA A 35 -9.16 -4.88 0.74
C ALA A 35 -9.70 -3.51 0.29
N ILE A 36 -9.74 -3.29 -1.03
CA ILE A 36 -10.12 -2.02 -1.65
C ILE A 36 -11.65 -1.94 -1.79
N PRO A 37 -12.28 -0.81 -1.41
CA PRO A 37 -13.72 -0.63 -1.60
C PRO A 37 -14.11 -0.73 -3.07
N SER A 38 -15.27 -1.32 -3.34
CA SER A 38 -15.76 -1.63 -4.70
C SER A 38 -15.75 -0.43 -5.65
N GLU A 39 -16.07 0.75 -5.13
CA GLU A 39 -16.13 2.04 -5.80
C GLU A 39 -14.74 2.57 -6.20
N LEU A 40 -13.68 2.08 -5.56
CA LEU A 40 -12.29 2.47 -5.84
C LEU A 40 -11.51 1.40 -6.63
N VAL A 41 -12.06 0.20 -6.85
CA VAL A 41 -11.36 -0.91 -7.53
C VAL A 41 -10.83 -0.52 -8.90
N ARG A 42 -11.63 0.21 -9.70
CA ARG A 42 -11.19 0.69 -11.03
C ARG A 42 -9.98 1.63 -10.94
N ARG A 43 -9.87 2.36 -9.84
CA ARG A 43 -8.76 3.27 -9.57
C ARG A 43 -7.53 2.50 -9.07
N PHE A 44 -7.70 1.40 -8.35
CA PHE A 44 -6.60 0.56 -7.82
C PHE A 44 -6.26 -0.64 -8.71
N PHE A 45 -5.89 -0.39 -9.97
CA PHE A 45 -5.44 -1.44 -10.91
C PHE A 45 -6.46 -2.56 -11.16
N ASN A 46 -7.75 -2.30 -10.99
CA ASN A 46 -8.81 -3.32 -11.00
C ASN A 46 -8.59 -4.45 -9.97
N ARG A 47 -7.95 -4.15 -8.83
CA ARG A 47 -7.70 -5.11 -7.76
C ARG A 47 -8.60 -4.83 -6.56
N TYR A 48 -9.32 -5.87 -6.13
CA TYR A 48 -10.08 -5.86 -4.88
C TYR A 48 -9.19 -6.03 -3.65
N GLN A 49 -7.99 -6.59 -3.84
CA GLN A 49 -7.04 -6.81 -2.76
C GLN A 49 -5.62 -6.55 -3.24
N ILE A 50 -4.83 -5.88 -2.40
CA ILE A 50 -3.42 -5.58 -2.67
C ILE A 50 -2.60 -6.05 -1.48
N ALA A 51 -1.62 -6.91 -1.72
CA ALA A 51 -0.59 -7.25 -0.74
C ALA A 51 0.60 -6.31 -0.90
N PHE A 52 1.16 -5.84 0.21
CA PHE A 52 2.31 -4.92 0.18
C PHE A 52 3.19 -5.06 1.43
N THR A 53 4.45 -4.65 1.29
CA THR A 53 5.43 -4.68 2.36
C THR A 53 6.34 -3.45 2.33
N PHE A 54 6.84 -3.05 3.49
CA PHE A 54 7.85 -1.99 3.64
C PHE A 54 9.27 -2.55 3.85
N ASP A 55 9.42 -3.87 3.75
CA ASP A 55 10.69 -4.58 3.92
C ASP A 55 10.93 -5.44 2.68
N ARG A 56 12.03 -5.15 1.96
CA ARG A 56 12.35 -5.82 0.70
C ARG A 56 12.61 -7.31 0.91
N ASP A 57 13.15 -7.70 2.06
CA ASP A 57 13.51 -9.08 2.34
C ASP A 57 12.27 -9.97 2.49
N LYS A 58 11.11 -9.38 2.81
CA LYS A 58 9.83 -10.08 2.87
C LYS A 58 9.32 -10.55 1.51
N LEU A 59 9.84 -10.02 0.40
CA LEU A 59 9.45 -10.49 -0.93
C LEU A 59 9.85 -11.94 -1.20
N ILE A 60 10.82 -12.49 -0.45
CA ILE A 60 11.21 -13.90 -0.54
C ILE A 60 10.04 -14.80 -0.12
N ASP A 61 9.38 -14.46 0.99
CA ASP A 61 8.24 -15.22 1.53
C ASP A 61 6.90 -14.77 0.93
N PHE A 62 6.82 -13.51 0.45
CA PHE A 62 5.62 -12.87 -0.08
C PHE A 62 5.87 -12.29 -1.49
N PRO A 63 6.12 -13.12 -2.51
CA PRO A 63 6.51 -12.65 -3.86
C PRO A 63 5.41 -11.87 -4.60
N HIS A 64 4.17 -11.96 -4.13
CA HIS A 64 3.02 -11.22 -4.66
C HIS A 64 2.81 -9.86 -3.98
N ALA A 65 3.52 -9.58 -2.89
CA ALA A 65 3.46 -8.29 -2.24
C ALA A 65 4.23 -7.24 -3.05
N GLU A 66 3.73 -6.03 -3.09
CA GLU A 66 4.48 -4.89 -3.60
C GLU A 66 5.44 -4.35 -2.54
N TYR A 67 6.72 -4.16 -2.88
CA TYR A 67 7.65 -3.43 -2.00
C TYR A 67 7.42 -1.92 -2.12
N VAL A 68 6.93 -1.34 -1.02
CA VAL A 68 6.51 0.05 -0.95
C VAL A 68 7.70 0.93 -0.55
N THR A 69 8.03 1.83 -1.46
CA THR A 69 9.07 2.84 -1.32
C THR A 69 8.65 4.09 -2.10
N TYR A 70 9.45 5.15 -2.06
CA TYR A 70 9.23 6.31 -2.92
C TYR A 70 9.23 5.89 -4.39
N GLY A 71 8.17 6.27 -5.12
CA GLY A 71 7.98 5.91 -6.53
C GLY A 71 7.39 4.51 -6.77
N SER A 72 7.06 3.74 -5.72
CA SER A 72 6.31 2.49 -5.87
C SER A 72 4.91 2.73 -6.48
N ALA A 73 4.37 1.72 -7.16
CA ALA A 73 3.12 1.84 -7.91
C ALA A 73 1.93 2.10 -6.98
N LEU A 74 1.87 1.40 -5.84
CA LEU A 74 0.87 1.59 -4.80
C LEU A 74 0.93 3.00 -4.20
N LEU A 75 2.14 3.48 -3.86
CA LEU A 75 2.28 4.83 -3.31
C LEU A 75 1.82 5.90 -4.30
N ASN A 76 2.28 5.82 -5.55
CA ASN A 76 1.87 6.74 -6.60
C ASN A 76 0.36 6.70 -6.81
N ARG A 77 -0.22 5.49 -6.80
CA ARG A 77 -1.65 5.31 -6.98
C ARG A 77 -2.46 5.91 -5.84
N ILE A 78 -2.05 5.72 -4.59
CA ILE A 78 -2.69 6.34 -3.43
C ILE A 78 -2.72 7.87 -3.59
N ILE A 79 -1.58 8.46 -3.98
CA ILE A 79 -1.45 9.91 -4.18
C ILE A 79 -2.37 10.40 -5.31
N GLU A 80 -2.42 9.70 -6.44
CA GLU A 80 -3.33 9.99 -7.56
C GLU A 80 -4.78 9.99 -7.09
N VAL A 81 -5.20 8.91 -6.41
CA VAL A 81 -6.56 8.72 -5.92
C VAL A 81 -6.98 9.84 -4.97
N LEU A 82 -6.12 10.20 -4.01
CA LEU A 82 -6.35 11.28 -3.04
C LEU A 82 -6.41 12.66 -3.70
N ARG A 83 -5.67 12.88 -4.78
CA ARG A 83 -5.72 14.13 -5.57
C ARG A 83 -6.96 14.22 -6.48
N GLY A 84 -7.80 13.18 -6.51
CA GLY A 84 -8.92 13.08 -7.45
C GLY A 84 -8.46 12.85 -8.90
N GLN A 85 -7.20 12.42 -9.10
CA GLN A 85 -6.64 12.11 -10.41
C GLN A 85 -6.74 10.59 -10.63
N GLY A 86 -7.34 10.18 -11.75
CA GLY A 86 -7.48 8.77 -12.15
C GLY A 86 -8.81 8.12 -11.83
#